data_AF-A0A453RAM2-F1
#
_entry.id   AF-A0A453RAM2-F1
#
_cell.length_a   1.000
_cell.length_b   1.000
_cell.length_c   1.000
_cell.angle_alpha   90.00
_cell.angle_beta   90.00
_cell.angle_gamma   90.00
#
_symmetry.space_group_name_H-M   'P 1'
#
loop_
_entity.id
_entity.type
_entity.pdbx_description
1 polymer ?
#
loop_
_entity_poly.entity_id
_entity_poly.type
_entity_poly.pdbx_seq_one_letter_code
_entity_poly.pdbx_strand_id
1 'polypeptide(L)'
;TAAHTQRQPTKPPPINTGEAMTSPAKAMVAAAAMLLLLSTAAVAQHNYGDALHKSILFFEGQRSGRLPPDQRVRWRRDSALNDGATAGVDLTGGYYDAGDNVKFGFPMAFTTTLMSWGLIDFGKNFGSHGGEARAAVRWATDYLMKATATPNTVYVQVGDAFHDHSCWERPEDMDTPRTVYKVDPQHPGSDVAAETAAALAAGSIVFREADPAYSKRLLDRAISVFEFADKYRGAYSSSLYSAVCPCYCDYDGYQDELLWGAAWLHKASRQRVYRDYIKKNEVALGASDSINEFGWDNKHAGINILISKEVLMGKDSFFKSFQVNADNFICTLLPGISNHPQIEYSPGQPPIAKPYS
;
A
#
# COMPACT_ATOMS: atom_id res chain seq x y z
N THR A 1 -69.02 61.84 -36.33
CA THR A 1 -70.48 62.09 -36.32
C THR A 1 -71.15 61.03 -35.46
N ALA A 2 -72.14 61.46 -34.69
CA ALA A 2 -72.66 60.81 -33.49
C ALA A 2 -73.53 59.56 -33.72
N ALA A 3 -73.60 58.75 -32.64
CA ALA A 3 -74.72 57.91 -32.17
C ALA A 3 -75.21 56.78 -33.12
N HIS A 4 -75.71 55.64 -32.68
CA HIS A 4 -76.63 55.41 -31.57
C HIS A 4 -76.79 53.88 -31.34
N THR A 5 -77.00 53.53 -30.07
CA THR A 5 -77.91 52.49 -29.53
C THR A 5 -77.53 51.00 -29.49
N GLN A 6 -77.55 50.50 -28.25
CA GLN A 6 -77.54 49.12 -27.79
C GLN A 6 -78.73 48.28 -28.30
N ARG A 7 -78.49 46.96 -28.45
CA ARG A 7 -79.37 45.90 -27.94
C ARG A 7 -78.52 44.75 -27.40
N GLN A 8 -78.74 44.40 -26.14
CA GLN A 8 -78.29 43.13 -25.53
C GLN A 8 -79.12 41.96 -26.07
N PRO A 9 -78.49 40.79 -26.23
CA PRO A 9 -79.13 39.54 -25.87
C PRO A 9 -78.29 38.75 -24.84
N THR A 10 -78.94 38.50 -23.72
CA THR A 10 -78.88 37.34 -22.81
C THR A 10 -77.75 36.31 -22.97
N LYS A 11 -76.99 36.19 -21.88
CA LYS A 11 -75.89 35.25 -21.58
C LYS A 11 -76.40 33.78 -21.60
N PRO A 12 -75.77 32.85 -22.35
CA PRO A 12 -75.97 31.42 -22.13
C PRO A 12 -75.34 30.99 -20.78
N PRO A 13 -75.86 29.92 -20.13
CA PRO A 13 -75.37 29.47 -18.84
C PRO A 13 -73.90 29.06 -18.91
N PRO A 14 -73.12 29.22 -17.84
CA PRO A 14 -71.72 28.83 -17.83
C PRO A 14 -71.60 27.31 -18.07
N ILE A 15 -70.88 26.94 -19.12
CA ILE A 15 -70.38 25.58 -19.29
C ILE A 15 -69.39 25.36 -18.16
N ASN A 16 -69.75 24.44 -17.27
CA ASN A 16 -68.91 23.93 -16.20
C ASN A 16 -67.71 23.24 -16.85
N THR A 17 -66.64 23.99 -17.15
CA THR A 17 -65.33 23.41 -17.37
C THR A 17 -64.84 23.04 -15.98
N GLY A 18 -65.19 21.82 -15.57
CA GLY A 18 -64.74 21.26 -14.31
C GLY A 18 -63.25 21.52 -14.20
N GLU A 19 -62.84 22.18 -13.11
CA GLU A 19 -61.47 22.10 -12.65
C GLU A 19 -61.09 20.63 -12.76
N ALA A 20 -60.10 20.35 -13.62
CA ALA A 20 -59.49 19.03 -13.64
C ALA A 20 -58.89 18.87 -12.25
N MET A 21 -59.67 18.27 -11.34
CA MET A 21 -59.19 17.78 -10.06
C MET A 21 -58.01 16.89 -10.40
N THR A 22 -56.81 17.44 -10.24
CA THR A 22 -55.58 16.67 -10.27
C THR A 22 -55.79 15.64 -9.19
N SER A 23 -56.05 14.40 -9.60
CA SER A 23 -56.28 13.29 -8.68
C SER A 23 -55.20 13.34 -7.59
N PRO A 24 -55.55 13.19 -6.31
CA PRO A 24 -54.57 13.18 -5.22
C PRO A 24 -53.45 12.17 -5.48
N ALA A 25 -53.71 11.12 -6.27
CA ALA A 25 -52.70 10.19 -6.75
C ALA A 25 -51.66 10.84 -7.70
N LYS A 26 -52.05 11.72 -8.61
CA LYS A 26 -51.12 12.43 -9.50
C LYS A 26 -50.28 13.47 -8.75
N ALA A 27 -50.86 14.15 -7.77
CA ALA A 27 -50.14 15.05 -6.88
C ALA A 27 -49.16 14.30 -5.96
N MET A 28 -49.55 13.14 -5.43
CA MET A 28 -48.66 12.27 -4.66
C MET A 28 -47.54 11.67 -5.51
N VAL A 29 -47.80 11.26 -6.76
CA VAL A 29 -46.76 10.74 -7.66
C VAL A 29 -45.79 11.84 -8.06
N ALA A 30 -46.26 13.07 -8.33
CA ALA A 30 -45.39 14.22 -8.60
C ALA A 30 -44.57 14.63 -7.37
N ALA A 31 -45.18 14.62 -6.17
CA ALA A 31 -44.48 14.89 -4.91
C ALA A 31 -43.46 13.80 -4.56
N ALA A 32 -43.78 12.52 -4.81
CA ALA A 32 -42.86 11.39 -4.65
C ALA A 32 -41.72 11.47 -5.67
N ALA A 33 -41.99 11.81 -6.93
CA ALA A 33 -40.96 12.04 -7.93
C ALA A 33 -40.06 13.24 -7.60
N MET A 34 -40.62 14.34 -7.06
CA MET A 34 -39.85 15.46 -6.52
C MET A 34 -39.02 15.05 -5.30
N LEU A 35 -39.57 14.25 -4.38
CA LEU A 35 -38.82 13.71 -3.24
C LEU A 35 -37.71 12.75 -3.68
N LEU A 36 -37.93 11.96 -4.75
CA LEU A 36 -36.92 11.09 -5.37
C LEU A 36 -35.84 11.88 -6.14
N LEU A 37 -36.19 13.05 -6.70
CA LEU A 37 -35.25 13.99 -7.32
C LEU A 37 -34.49 14.85 -6.28
N LEU A 38 -35.07 15.06 -5.09
CA LEU A 38 -34.47 15.76 -3.95
C LEU A 38 -33.67 14.80 -3.04
N SER A 39 -33.88 13.48 -3.16
CA SER A 39 -33.17 12.45 -2.39
C SER A 39 -31.92 11.91 -3.09
N THR A 40 -31.54 12.47 -4.24
CA THR A 40 -30.12 12.53 -4.59
C THR A 40 -29.47 13.58 -3.68
N ALA A 41 -29.42 13.28 -2.37
CA ALA A 41 -28.34 13.79 -1.57
C ALA A 41 -27.08 13.42 -2.36
N ALA A 42 -26.42 14.42 -2.93
CA ALA A 42 -25.11 14.22 -3.49
C ALA A 42 -24.29 13.66 -2.33
N VAL A 43 -24.11 12.34 -2.28
CA VAL A 43 -23.05 11.73 -1.50
C VAL A 43 -21.84 12.49 -1.98
N ALA A 44 -21.26 13.31 -1.12
CA ALA A 44 -20.09 14.10 -1.47
C ALA A 44 -19.02 13.08 -1.89
N GLN A 45 -18.91 12.85 -3.19
CA GLN A 45 -18.01 11.85 -3.72
C GLN A 45 -16.62 12.38 -3.43
N HIS A 46 -15.89 11.69 -2.56
CA HIS A 46 -14.52 12.07 -2.26
C HIS A 46 -13.72 12.13 -3.57
N ASN A 47 -12.92 13.19 -3.74
CA ASN A 47 -12.06 13.30 -4.90
C ASN A 47 -10.85 12.37 -4.74
N TYR A 48 -11.01 11.12 -5.17
CA TYR A 48 -9.95 10.09 -5.06
C TYR A 48 -8.69 10.44 -5.86
N GLY A 49 -8.79 11.26 -6.91
CA GLY A 49 -7.62 11.76 -7.64
C GLY A 49 -6.79 12.71 -6.80
N ASP A 50 -7.43 13.67 -6.13
CA ASP A 50 -6.77 14.59 -5.19
C ASP A 50 -6.20 13.84 -3.98
N ALA A 51 -6.94 12.85 -3.44
CA ALA A 51 -6.45 12.00 -2.37
C ALA A 51 -5.18 11.21 -2.78
N LEU A 52 -5.19 10.60 -3.97
CA LEU A 52 -4.02 9.89 -4.52
C LEU A 52 -2.83 10.83 -4.70
N HIS A 53 -3.04 12.02 -5.27
CA HIS A 53 -1.99 13.01 -5.46
C HIS A 53 -1.33 13.41 -4.14
N LYS A 54 -2.13 13.70 -3.11
CA LYS A 54 -1.64 14.05 -1.77
C LYS A 54 -0.93 12.87 -1.09
N SER A 55 -1.40 11.64 -1.28
CA SER A 55 -0.72 10.44 -0.79
C SER A 55 0.67 10.26 -1.41
N ILE A 56 0.85 10.58 -2.69
CA ILE A 56 2.17 10.54 -3.34
C ILE A 56 3.08 11.68 -2.82
N LEU A 57 2.52 12.87 -2.58
CA LEU A 57 3.27 13.99 -1.99
C LEU A 57 3.75 13.70 -0.56
N PHE A 58 3.00 12.91 0.21
CA PHE A 58 3.45 12.46 1.53
C PHE A 58 4.81 11.78 1.45
N PHE A 59 5.04 10.89 0.48
CA PHE A 59 6.34 10.25 0.30
C PHE A 59 7.47 11.23 -0.04
N GLU A 60 7.20 12.29 -0.81
CA GLU A 60 8.20 13.36 -1.01
C GLU A 60 8.57 14.06 0.30
N GLY A 61 7.59 14.24 1.17
CA GLY A 61 7.75 14.76 2.53
C GLY A 61 8.58 13.86 3.45
N GLN A 62 8.72 12.56 3.14
CA GLN A 62 9.49 11.60 3.92
C GLN A 62 10.92 11.36 3.39
N ARG A 63 11.31 11.93 2.24
CA ARG A 63 12.61 11.64 1.62
C ARG A 63 13.78 12.03 2.53
N SER A 64 14.74 11.14 2.72
CA SER A 64 16.03 11.40 3.39
C SER A 64 17.15 11.51 2.35
N GLY A 65 18.25 12.23 2.63
CA GLY A 65 19.36 12.40 1.69
C GLY A 65 19.29 13.70 0.89
N ARG A 66 20.05 13.76 -0.21
CA ARG A 66 20.05 14.90 -1.14
C ARG A 66 18.79 14.88 -1.99
N LEU A 67 17.93 15.88 -1.82
CA LEU A 67 16.65 15.95 -2.51
C LEU A 67 16.83 16.27 -4.01
N PRO A 68 15.96 15.75 -4.88
CA PRO A 68 16.05 16.04 -6.29
C PRO A 68 15.56 17.48 -6.57
N PRO A 69 16.10 18.16 -7.60
CA PRO A 69 15.79 19.57 -7.86
C PRO A 69 14.31 19.82 -8.21
N ASP A 70 13.62 18.80 -8.71
CA ASP A 70 12.20 18.79 -9.07
C ASP A 70 11.26 18.38 -7.92
N GLN A 71 11.78 18.18 -6.69
CA GLN A 71 10.99 17.98 -5.48
C GLN A 71 9.89 19.05 -5.34
N ARG A 72 8.63 18.63 -5.17
CA ARG A 72 7.46 19.52 -5.08
C ARG A 72 7.22 20.00 -3.66
N VAL A 73 7.54 19.17 -2.67
CA VAL A 73 7.48 19.55 -1.24
C VAL A 73 8.62 20.51 -0.90
N ARG A 74 8.31 21.82 -0.81
CA ARG A 74 9.32 22.89 -0.66
C ARG A 74 9.78 23.18 0.78
N TRP A 75 9.10 22.64 1.78
CA TRP A 75 9.48 22.83 3.18
C TRP A 75 10.53 21.82 3.68
N ARG A 76 10.84 20.78 2.88
CA ARG A 76 11.93 19.83 3.09
C ARG A 76 13.23 20.29 2.40
N ARG A 77 14.39 19.93 2.95
CA ARG A 77 15.72 20.14 2.33
C ARG A 77 16.60 18.89 2.47
N ASP A 78 17.81 18.98 1.94
CA ASP A 78 18.84 17.95 2.09
C ASP A 78 19.05 17.61 3.58
N SER A 79 19.06 16.33 3.90
CA SER A 79 19.27 15.80 5.25
C SER A 79 20.07 14.49 5.21
N ALA A 80 20.60 14.04 6.35
CA ALA A 80 21.22 12.70 6.48
C ALA A 80 22.36 12.42 5.49
N LEU A 81 23.10 13.44 5.07
CA LEU A 81 24.04 13.35 3.94
C LEU A 81 25.27 12.48 4.21
N ASN A 82 25.47 12.05 5.46
CA ASN A 82 26.58 11.20 5.89
C ASN A 82 26.12 9.78 6.27
N ASP A 83 24.87 9.41 6.00
CA ASP A 83 24.34 8.07 6.28
C ASP A 83 25.23 6.99 5.65
N GLY A 84 25.69 6.05 6.46
CA GLY A 84 26.55 4.94 6.01
C GLY A 84 28.06 5.21 6.13
N ALA A 85 28.49 6.47 6.31
CA ALA A 85 29.91 6.82 6.25
C ALA A 85 30.78 6.08 7.30
N THR A 86 30.25 5.90 8.52
CA THR A 86 30.93 5.15 9.59
C THR A 86 31.08 3.65 9.29
N ALA A 87 30.24 3.10 8.41
CA ALA A 87 30.31 1.73 7.92
C ALA A 87 31.03 1.62 6.56
N GLY A 88 31.62 2.71 6.04
CA GLY A 88 32.34 2.73 4.77
C GLY A 88 31.45 2.56 3.54
N VAL A 89 30.16 2.88 3.63
CA VAL A 89 29.18 2.75 2.55
C VAL A 89 28.37 4.04 2.36
N ASP A 90 27.74 4.20 1.20
CA ASP A 90 26.75 5.26 0.99
C ASP A 90 25.35 4.69 1.28
N LEU A 91 24.74 5.14 2.37
CA LEU A 91 23.35 4.83 2.72
C LEU A 91 22.47 6.09 2.68
N THR A 92 22.87 7.16 1.98
CA THR A 92 22.01 8.33 1.77
C THR A 92 20.81 7.98 0.87
N GLY A 93 19.68 8.67 1.05
CA GLY A 93 18.44 8.36 0.34
C GLY A 93 17.41 7.64 1.23
N GLY A 94 16.37 7.10 0.61
CA GLY A 94 15.32 6.34 1.29
C GLY A 94 14.30 7.24 1.97
N TYR A 95 13.41 6.63 2.75
CA TYR A 95 12.35 7.34 3.47
C TYR A 95 12.60 7.30 4.98
N TYR A 96 12.33 8.41 5.66
CA TYR A 96 12.07 8.39 7.09
C TYR A 96 10.76 7.65 7.34
N ASP A 97 10.72 6.87 8.41
CA ASP A 97 9.67 5.88 8.63
C ASP A 97 8.32 6.53 8.96
N ALA A 98 8.27 7.39 9.97
CA ALA A 98 7.04 8.00 10.44
C ALA A 98 7.20 9.50 10.71
N GLY A 99 7.03 9.93 11.96
CA GLY A 99 7.31 11.30 12.41
C GLY A 99 8.73 11.49 12.93
N ASP A 100 9.53 10.43 12.92
CA ASP A 100 10.91 10.35 13.38
C ASP A 100 11.90 10.46 12.20
N ASN A 101 13.20 10.47 12.47
CA ASN A 101 14.24 10.54 11.44
C ASN A 101 15.02 9.22 11.27
N VAL A 102 14.48 8.12 11.81
CA VAL A 102 15.05 6.77 11.61
C VAL A 102 14.63 6.21 10.26
N LYS A 103 15.54 5.45 9.63
CA LYS A 103 15.25 4.67 8.43
C LYS A 103 15.14 3.21 8.79
N PHE A 104 13.94 2.75 9.11
CA PHE A 104 13.65 1.33 9.32
C PHE A 104 13.46 0.62 7.98
N GLY A 105 14.36 -0.30 7.65
CA GLY A 105 14.41 -0.98 6.36
C GLY A 105 13.24 -1.93 6.13
N PHE A 106 12.73 -2.56 7.19
CA PHE A 106 11.65 -3.54 7.09
C PHE A 106 10.31 -2.92 6.66
N PRO A 107 9.74 -1.92 7.37
CA PRO A 107 8.53 -1.22 6.91
C PRO A 107 8.75 -0.43 5.62
N MET A 108 9.96 0.09 5.36
CA MET A 108 10.27 0.77 4.10
C MET A 108 10.20 -0.20 2.90
N ALA A 109 10.75 -1.40 3.04
CA ALA A 109 10.67 -2.43 2.01
C ALA A 109 9.21 -2.84 1.77
N PHE A 110 8.44 -3.13 2.83
CA PHE A 110 7.01 -3.43 2.72
C PHE A 110 6.23 -2.33 1.99
N THR A 111 6.43 -1.09 2.40
CA THR A 111 5.80 0.08 1.77
C THR A 111 6.16 0.18 0.28
N THR A 112 7.41 -0.12 -0.07
CA THR A 112 7.89 -0.15 -1.46
C THR A 112 7.23 -1.24 -2.27
N THR A 113 7.06 -2.43 -1.68
CA THR A 113 6.32 -3.54 -2.29
C THR A 113 4.87 -3.14 -2.57
N LEU A 114 4.18 -2.49 -1.62
CA LEU A 114 2.79 -2.05 -1.81
C LEU A 114 2.62 -0.92 -2.82
N MET A 115 3.48 0.11 -2.79
CA MET A 115 3.47 1.16 -3.82
C MET A 115 3.67 0.55 -5.21
N SER A 116 4.57 -0.42 -5.32
CA SER A 116 4.82 -1.16 -6.57
C SER A 116 3.60 -2.00 -6.96
N TRP A 117 3.00 -2.73 -6.03
CA TRP A 117 1.81 -3.54 -6.27
C TRP A 117 0.64 -2.70 -6.79
N GLY A 118 0.39 -1.54 -6.16
CA GLY A 118 -0.63 -0.60 -6.62
C GLY A 118 -0.40 -0.15 -8.07
N LEU A 119 0.83 0.18 -8.45
CA LEU A 119 1.17 0.54 -9.84
C LEU A 119 1.04 -0.63 -10.81
N ILE A 120 1.36 -1.85 -10.37
CA ILE A 120 1.29 -3.06 -11.22
C ILE A 120 -0.16 -3.41 -11.55
N ASP A 121 -1.05 -3.38 -10.55
CA ASP A 121 -2.44 -3.81 -10.74
C ASP A 121 -3.34 -2.66 -11.23
N PHE A 122 -3.05 -1.43 -10.81
CA PHE A 122 -3.92 -0.27 -11.05
C PHE A 122 -3.22 0.89 -11.77
N GLY A 123 -2.03 0.70 -12.35
CA GLY A 123 -1.26 1.79 -12.95
C GLY A 123 -2.01 2.65 -13.98
N LYS A 124 -2.97 2.06 -14.72
CA LYS A 124 -3.84 2.81 -15.64
C LYS A 124 -4.77 3.81 -14.92
N ASN A 125 -5.13 3.53 -13.67
CA ASN A 125 -6.02 4.35 -12.86
C ASN A 125 -5.29 5.51 -12.16
N PHE A 126 -3.94 5.52 -12.17
CA PHE A 126 -3.16 6.63 -11.59
C PHE A 126 -3.21 7.91 -12.45
N GLY A 127 -3.66 7.82 -13.71
CA GLY A 127 -3.79 8.97 -14.61
C GLY A 127 -2.49 9.78 -14.72
N SER A 128 -2.57 11.09 -14.54
CA SER A 128 -1.41 12.00 -14.56
C SER A 128 -0.39 11.74 -13.45
N HIS A 129 -0.77 11.06 -12.37
CA HIS A 129 0.09 10.82 -11.21
C HIS A 129 0.94 9.55 -11.34
N GLY A 130 0.81 8.77 -12.43
CA GLY A 130 1.56 7.53 -12.62
C GLY A 130 3.08 7.75 -12.65
N GLY A 131 3.55 8.85 -13.23
CA GLY A 131 4.97 9.22 -13.21
C GLY A 131 5.48 9.58 -11.82
N GLU A 132 4.67 10.30 -11.05
CA GLU A 132 4.97 10.74 -9.68
C GLU A 132 5.05 9.54 -8.72
N ALA A 133 4.08 8.62 -8.80
CA ALA A 133 4.09 7.37 -8.04
C ALA A 133 5.29 6.49 -8.42
N ARG A 134 5.63 6.40 -9.71
CA ARG A 134 6.82 5.67 -10.16
C ARG A 134 8.11 6.31 -9.62
N ALA A 135 8.19 7.63 -9.53
CA ALA A 135 9.32 8.32 -8.90
C ALA A 135 9.41 8.04 -7.39
N ALA A 136 8.27 7.90 -6.70
CA ALA A 136 8.25 7.48 -5.30
C ALA A 136 8.80 6.04 -5.11
N VAL A 137 8.43 5.10 -5.99
CA VAL A 137 9.00 3.74 -5.98
C VAL A 137 10.49 3.76 -6.29
N ARG A 138 10.93 4.57 -7.27
CA ARG A 138 12.35 4.70 -7.62
C ARG A 138 13.18 5.15 -6.42
N TRP A 139 12.71 6.16 -5.68
CA TRP A 139 13.42 6.69 -4.53
C TRP A 139 13.71 5.64 -3.46
N ALA A 140 12.73 4.80 -3.14
CA ALA A 140 12.94 3.70 -2.20
C ALA A 140 13.84 2.61 -2.78
N THR A 141 13.58 2.19 -4.02
CA THR A 141 14.36 1.11 -4.64
C THR A 141 15.83 1.50 -4.85
N ASP A 142 16.15 2.78 -5.12
CA ASP A 142 17.52 3.28 -5.16
C ASP A 142 18.22 3.12 -3.80
N TYR A 143 17.52 3.42 -2.70
CA TYR A 143 18.05 3.19 -1.35
C TYR A 143 18.22 1.70 -1.03
N LEU A 144 17.22 0.86 -1.33
CA LEU A 144 17.31 -0.58 -1.10
C LEU A 144 18.44 -1.22 -1.92
N MET A 145 18.73 -0.70 -3.12
CA MET A 145 19.90 -1.09 -3.92
C MET A 145 21.23 -0.68 -3.28
N LYS A 146 21.29 0.42 -2.53
CA LYS A 146 22.48 0.77 -1.72
C LYS A 146 22.60 -0.13 -0.49
N ALA A 147 21.49 -0.32 0.22
CA ALA A 147 21.39 -1.12 1.44
C ALA A 147 21.72 -2.61 1.22
N THR A 148 21.69 -3.09 -0.02
CA THR A 148 22.01 -4.48 -0.38
C THR A 148 23.21 -4.59 -1.32
N ALA A 149 24.03 -3.53 -1.44
CA ALA A 149 25.16 -3.48 -2.38
C ALA A 149 26.32 -4.38 -1.96
N THR A 150 26.52 -4.57 -0.66
CA THR A 150 27.56 -5.44 -0.10
C THR A 150 27.09 -6.90 -0.16
N PRO A 151 27.85 -7.83 -0.77
CA PRO A 151 27.44 -9.24 -0.85
C PRO A 151 27.17 -9.87 0.51
N ASN A 152 26.09 -10.65 0.63
CA ASN A 152 25.65 -11.29 1.87
C ASN A 152 25.49 -10.30 3.04
N THR A 153 25.08 -9.07 2.78
CA THR A 153 24.81 -8.08 3.81
C THR A 153 23.61 -7.25 3.40
N VAL A 154 22.68 -7.07 4.35
CA VAL A 154 21.56 -6.14 4.20
C VAL A 154 21.67 -5.11 5.31
N TYR A 155 21.81 -3.83 4.96
CA TYR A 155 21.72 -2.74 5.92
C TYR A 155 20.25 -2.45 6.20
N VAL A 156 19.83 -2.73 7.43
CA VAL A 156 18.41 -2.80 7.81
C VAL A 156 17.94 -1.55 8.54
N GLN A 157 18.86 -0.74 9.09
CA GLN A 157 18.50 0.48 9.79
C GLN A 157 19.63 1.51 9.76
N VAL A 158 19.24 2.78 9.64
CA VAL A 158 20.14 3.93 9.87
C VAL A 158 19.45 4.91 10.82
N GLY A 159 20.09 5.17 11.96
CA GLY A 159 19.51 5.94 13.07
C GLY A 159 19.38 5.07 14.32
N ASP A 160 19.80 5.63 15.47
CA ASP A 160 19.48 5.06 16.78
C ASP A 160 18.11 5.56 17.23
N ALA A 161 17.13 4.66 17.29
CA ALA A 161 15.73 5.03 17.53
C ALA A 161 15.51 5.69 18.89
N PHE A 162 16.21 5.24 19.94
CA PHE A 162 16.05 5.82 21.26
C PHE A 162 16.51 7.28 21.30
N HIS A 163 17.67 7.58 20.73
CA HIS A 163 18.17 8.95 20.68
C HIS A 163 17.36 9.84 19.74
N ASP A 164 16.99 9.33 18.56
CA ASP A 164 16.13 10.03 17.60
C ASP A 164 14.81 10.43 18.25
N HIS A 165 14.12 9.50 18.91
CA HIS A 165 12.82 9.74 19.55
C HIS A 165 12.90 10.58 20.83
N SER A 166 14.10 10.75 21.39
CA SER A 166 14.32 11.63 22.56
C SER A 166 14.42 13.11 22.18
N CYS A 167 14.55 13.42 20.88
CA CYS A 167 14.66 14.78 20.36
C CYS A 167 13.50 15.11 19.41
N TRP A 168 13.01 16.35 19.45
CA TRP A 168 12.03 16.85 18.48
C TRP A 168 12.71 17.82 17.52
N GLU A 169 13.25 17.28 16.44
CA GLU A 169 14.08 18.03 15.50
C GLU A 169 13.67 17.80 14.04
N ARG A 170 13.98 18.79 13.21
CA ARG A 170 13.83 18.64 11.76
C ARG A 170 14.94 17.74 11.24
N PRO A 171 14.69 16.85 10.27
CA PRO A 171 15.74 16.02 9.68
C PRO A 171 16.91 16.82 9.10
N GLU A 172 16.68 18.07 8.66
CA GLU A 172 17.70 18.97 8.14
C GLU A 172 18.69 19.47 9.21
N ASP A 173 18.28 19.50 10.48
CA ASP A 173 19.09 19.98 11.61
C ASP A 173 19.54 18.86 12.54
N MET A 174 19.19 17.60 12.24
CA MET A 174 19.37 16.49 13.18
C MET A 174 20.85 16.26 13.53
N ASP A 175 21.12 16.14 14.83
CA ASP A 175 22.46 15.85 15.37
C ASP A 175 22.51 14.53 16.16
N THR A 176 21.39 13.80 16.20
CA THR A 176 21.27 12.48 16.82
C THR A 176 22.14 11.41 16.13
N PRO A 177 22.63 10.39 16.87
CA PRO A 177 23.46 9.34 16.30
C PRO A 177 22.80 8.56 15.15
N ARG A 178 23.45 8.55 13.99
CA ARG A 178 22.98 7.83 12.79
C ARG A 178 23.66 6.47 12.61
N THR A 179 23.58 5.66 13.66
CA THR A 179 24.18 4.32 13.71
C THR A 179 23.62 3.42 12.61
N VAL A 180 24.49 2.62 11.99
CA VAL A 180 24.13 1.70 10.91
C VAL A 180 24.02 0.29 11.46
N TYR A 181 22.87 -0.35 11.24
CA TYR A 181 22.64 -1.75 11.61
C TYR A 181 22.46 -2.60 10.36
N LYS A 182 22.89 -3.86 10.45
CA LYS A 182 22.89 -4.79 9.32
C LYS A 182 22.65 -6.22 9.78
N VAL A 183 22.22 -7.04 8.84
CA VAL A 183 22.21 -8.50 8.95
C VAL A 183 23.20 -9.11 7.97
N ASP A 184 23.78 -10.24 8.36
CA ASP A 184 24.83 -10.96 7.64
C ASP A 184 24.75 -12.47 7.96
N PRO A 185 25.60 -13.34 7.39
CA PRO A 185 25.52 -14.78 7.64
C PRO A 185 25.70 -15.20 9.11
N GLN A 186 26.33 -14.36 9.94
CA GLN A 186 26.51 -14.62 11.37
C GLN A 186 25.31 -14.12 12.18
N HIS A 187 24.63 -13.09 11.69
CA HIS A 187 23.46 -12.45 12.30
C HIS A 187 22.35 -12.35 11.25
N PRO A 188 21.64 -13.45 10.95
CA PRO A 188 20.67 -13.49 9.86
C PRO A 188 19.45 -12.60 10.12
N GLY A 189 18.74 -12.28 9.02
CA GLY A 189 17.49 -11.52 9.03
C GLY A 189 16.70 -11.80 7.76
N SER A 190 16.06 -12.96 7.70
CA SER A 190 15.32 -13.49 6.57
C SER A 190 14.06 -12.70 6.27
N ASP A 191 13.37 -12.24 7.30
CA ASP A 191 12.20 -11.36 7.28
C ASP A 191 12.49 -10.09 6.43
N VAL A 192 13.32 -9.19 6.94
CA VAL A 192 13.68 -7.93 6.30
C VAL A 192 14.40 -8.13 4.97
N ALA A 193 15.22 -9.18 4.82
CA ALA A 193 15.88 -9.48 3.56
C ALA A 193 14.88 -9.97 2.49
N ALA A 194 13.95 -10.87 2.83
CA ALA A 194 12.97 -11.36 1.88
C ALA A 194 11.91 -10.30 1.53
N GLU A 195 11.53 -9.42 2.46
CA GLU A 195 10.70 -8.25 2.13
C GLU A 195 11.47 -7.26 1.22
N THR A 196 12.77 -7.05 1.47
CA THR A 196 13.61 -6.24 0.57
C THR A 196 13.68 -6.86 -0.83
N ALA A 197 13.80 -8.19 -0.92
CA ALA A 197 13.74 -8.89 -2.19
C ALA A 197 12.38 -8.74 -2.88
N ALA A 198 11.27 -8.83 -2.14
CA ALA A 198 9.92 -8.60 -2.64
C ALA A 198 9.77 -7.19 -3.22
N ALA A 199 10.25 -6.17 -2.50
CA ALA A 199 10.23 -4.77 -2.91
C ALA A 199 10.98 -4.54 -4.22
N LEU A 200 12.21 -5.07 -4.33
CA LEU A 200 13.03 -4.96 -5.53
C LEU A 200 12.44 -5.76 -6.69
N ALA A 201 11.90 -6.95 -6.45
CA ALA A 201 11.22 -7.76 -7.45
C ALA A 201 9.96 -7.05 -7.98
N ALA A 202 9.10 -6.53 -7.11
CA ALA A 202 7.92 -5.75 -7.50
C ALA A 202 8.31 -4.47 -8.26
N GLY A 203 9.30 -3.72 -7.75
CA GLY A 203 9.86 -2.56 -8.43
C GLY A 203 10.37 -2.88 -9.83
N SER A 204 11.02 -4.04 -10.03
CA SER A 204 11.46 -4.47 -11.37
C SER A 204 10.31 -4.57 -12.38
N ILE A 205 9.10 -4.93 -11.94
CA ILE A 205 7.92 -4.97 -12.80
C ILE A 205 7.48 -3.56 -13.17
N VAL A 206 7.44 -2.64 -12.19
CA VAL A 206 7.06 -1.22 -12.39
C VAL A 206 7.94 -0.55 -13.45
N PHE A 207 9.24 -0.84 -13.44
CA PHE A 207 10.21 -0.23 -14.36
C PHE A 207 10.42 -1.00 -15.66
N ARG A 208 9.75 -2.15 -15.87
CA ARG A 208 10.04 -3.04 -16.99
C ARG A 208 10.00 -2.36 -18.36
N GLU A 209 9.01 -1.52 -18.58
CA GLU A 209 8.86 -0.75 -19.83
C GLU A 209 9.52 0.62 -19.74
N ALA A 210 9.50 1.24 -18.56
CA ALA A 210 9.93 2.61 -18.36
C ALA A 210 11.46 2.80 -18.30
N ASP A 211 12.16 1.81 -17.75
CA ASP A 211 13.62 1.75 -17.63
C ASP A 211 14.05 0.28 -17.55
N PRO A 212 14.17 -0.40 -18.71
CA PRO A 212 14.49 -1.83 -18.75
C PRO A 212 15.84 -2.19 -18.11
N ALA A 213 16.83 -1.28 -18.19
CA ALA A 213 18.14 -1.50 -17.61
C ALA A 213 18.08 -1.47 -16.08
N TYR A 214 17.36 -0.50 -15.50
CA TYR A 214 17.13 -0.46 -14.06
C TYR A 214 16.26 -1.63 -13.58
N SER A 215 15.19 -1.95 -14.31
CA SER A 215 14.35 -3.13 -14.06
C SER A 215 15.18 -4.41 -13.93
N LYS A 216 16.12 -4.64 -14.86
CA LYS A 216 17.02 -5.80 -14.79
C LYS A 216 17.91 -5.76 -13.55
N ARG A 217 18.51 -4.61 -13.21
CA ARG A 217 19.35 -4.48 -12.01
C ARG A 217 18.56 -4.76 -10.72
N LEU A 218 17.31 -4.27 -10.63
CA LEU A 218 16.43 -4.53 -9.50
C LEU A 218 16.14 -6.03 -9.36
N LEU A 219 15.79 -6.69 -10.47
CA LEU A 219 15.50 -8.13 -10.45
C LEU A 219 16.73 -8.96 -10.09
N ASP A 220 17.89 -8.66 -10.68
CA ASP A 220 19.15 -9.36 -10.37
C ASP A 220 19.49 -9.22 -8.87
N ARG A 221 19.30 -8.02 -8.29
CA ARG A 221 19.51 -7.81 -6.85
C ARG A 221 18.47 -8.57 -6.02
N ALA A 222 17.19 -8.50 -6.37
CA ALA A 222 16.12 -9.20 -5.67
C ALA A 222 16.40 -10.70 -5.53
N ILE A 223 16.87 -11.33 -6.62
CA ILE A 223 17.27 -12.74 -6.63
C ILE A 223 18.39 -12.98 -5.60
N SER A 224 19.48 -12.20 -5.64
CA SER A 224 20.61 -12.39 -4.72
C SER A 224 20.27 -12.16 -3.25
N VAL A 225 19.38 -11.19 -2.96
CA VAL A 225 18.95 -10.88 -1.59
C VAL A 225 18.02 -11.98 -1.05
N PHE A 226 17.14 -12.52 -1.91
CA PHE A 226 16.30 -13.66 -1.54
C PHE A 226 17.12 -14.93 -1.29
N GLU A 227 18.14 -15.18 -2.11
CA GLU A 227 19.07 -16.30 -1.88
C GLU A 227 19.79 -16.18 -0.53
N PHE A 228 20.19 -14.97 -0.14
CA PHE A 228 20.72 -14.71 1.21
C PHE A 228 19.68 -15.01 2.30
N ALA A 229 18.46 -14.50 2.15
CA ALA A 229 17.38 -14.68 3.12
C ALA A 229 17.01 -16.16 3.33
N ASP A 230 16.90 -16.93 2.26
CA ASP A 230 16.52 -18.35 2.31
C ASP A 230 17.66 -19.25 2.82
N LYS A 231 18.91 -18.89 2.50
CA LYS A 231 20.10 -19.67 2.88
C LYS A 231 20.47 -19.48 4.35
N TYR A 232 20.38 -18.25 4.87
CA TYR A 232 20.75 -17.91 6.24
C TYR A 232 19.48 -17.54 7.01
N ARG A 233 18.78 -18.57 7.50
CA ARG A 233 17.46 -18.40 8.10
C ARG A 233 17.51 -17.88 9.54
N GLY A 234 16.78 -16.81 9.82
CA GLY A 234 16.58 -16.28 11.17
C GLY A 234 15.91 -14.91 11.16
N ALA A 235 15.19 -14.59 12.23
CA ALA A 235 14.56 -13.29 12.41
C ALA A 235 15.60 -12.20 12.68
N TYR A 236 15.50 -11.03 12.03
CA TYR A 236 16.50 -9.98 12.22
C TYR A 236 16.51 -9.42 13.65
N SER A 237 15.34 -9.39 14.29
CA SER A 237 15.13 -8.96 15.67
C SER A 237 15.87 -9.87 16.67
N SER A 238 16.20 -11.11 16.30
CA SER A 238 16.95 -12.04 17.19
C SER A 238 18.34 -11.52 17.53
N SER A 239 19.01 -10.87 16.57
CA SER A 239 20.35 -10.32 16.76
C SER A 239 20.35 -8.81 17.00
N LEU A 240 19.31 -8.11 16.54
CA LEU A 240 19.20 -6.66 16.58
C LEU A 240 18.13 -6.15 17.56
N TYR A 241 17.65 -6.99 18.48
CA TYR A 241 16.54 -6.67 19.40
C TYR A 241 16.65 -5.26 20.00
N SER A 242 17.79 -4.90 20.59
CA SER A 242 17.98 -3.61 21.25
C SER A 242 17.97 -2.39 20.32
N ALA A 243 18.08 -2.59 19.01
CA ALA A 243 18.10 -1.53 18.00
C ALA A 243 16.76 -1.36 17.28
N VAL A 244 16.02 -2.46 17.09
CA VAL A 244 14.80 -2.50 16.25
C VAL A 244 13.53 -2.62 17.08
N CYS A 245 13.62 -3.16 18.30
CA CYS A 245 12.50 -3.26 19.23
C CYS A 245 12.48 -2.09 20.22
N PRO A 246 11.28 -1.59 20.61
CA PRO A 246 9.95 -2.12 20.30
C PRO A 246 9.33 -1.55 19.01
N CYS A 247 10.10 -0.87 18.15
CA CYS A 247 9.55 -0.19 16.97
C CYS A 247 9.02 -1.19 15.92
N TYR A 248 9.88 -2.09 15.43
CA TYR A 248 9.57 -3.04 14.37
C TYR A 248 10.15 -4.42 14.70
N CYS A 249 9.72 -5.04 15.79
CA CYS A 249 10.13 -6.42 16.06
C CYS A 249 9.52 -7.38 15.04
N ASP A 250 10.21 -8.47 14.74
CA ASP A 250 9.56 -9.63 14.11
C ASP A 250 8.67 -10.33 15.16
N TYR A 251 7.36 -10.40 14.91
CA TYR A 251 6.39 -11.10 15.77
C TYR A 251 5.82 -12.36 15.12
N ASP A 252 5.57 -12.33 13.82
CA ASP A 252 4.99 -13.45 13.06
C ASP A 252 6.02 -14.47 12.55
N GLY A 253 7.31 -14.10 12.52
CA GLY A 253 8.40 -14.90 11.98
C GLY A 253 8.81 -14.42 10.59
N TYR A 254 9.79 -15.11 9.98
CA TYR A 254 10.28 -14.80 8.64
C TYR A 254 9.64 -15.65 7.52
N GLN A 255 8.75 -16.57 7.90
CA GLN A 255 8.27 -17.65 7.05
C GLN A 255 7.37 -17.11 5.92
N ASP A 256 6.52 -16.16 6.24
CA ASP A 256 5.66 -15.48 5.30
C ASP A 256 6.45 -14.56 4.37
N GLU A 257 7.51 -13.85 4.80
CA GLU A 257 8.33 -13.08 3.87
C GLU A 257 9.06 -13.97 2.87
N LEU A 258 9.49 -15.17 3.27
CA LEU A 258 10.09 -16.13 2.33
C LEU A 258 9.07 -16.55 1.25
N LEU A 259 7.80 -16.80 1.62
CA LEU A 259 6.75 -17.09 0.65
C LEU A 259 6.38 -15.85 -0.20
N TRP A 260 6.34 -14.67 0.40
CA TRP A 260 6.04 -13.38 -0.23
C TRP A 260 7.11 -12.97 -1.25
N GLY A 261 8.37 -13.02 -0.85
CA GLY A 261 9.53 -12.79 -1.71
C GLY A 261 9.55 -13.76 -2.88
N ALA A 262 9.29 -15.05 -2.64
CA ALA A 262 9.17 -16.05 -3.70
C ALA A 262 8.00 -15.75 -4.65
N ALA A 263 6.84 -15.33 -4.15
CA ALA A 263 5.68 -14.96 -4.95
C ALA A 263 5.97 -13.77 -5.88
N TRP A 264 6.62 -12.71 -5.35
CA TRP A 264 7.04 -11.57 -6.16
C TRP A 264 8.11 -11.91 -7.17
N LEU A 265 9.11 -12.71 -6.80
CA LEU A 265 10.15 -13.18 -7.72
C LEU A 265 9.55 -14.07 -8.82
N HIS A 266 8.58 -14.92 -8.50
CA HIS A 266 7.86 -15.69 -9.52
C HIS A 266 7.13 -14.77 -10.50
N LYS A 267 6.38 -13.77 -9.99
CA LYS A 267 5.65 -12.81 -10.81
C LYS A 267 6.58 -11.94 -11.67
N ALA A 268 7.72 -11.55 -11.12
CA ALA A 268 8.69 -10.67 -11.78
C ALA A 268 9.51 -11.41 -12.85
N SER A 269 10.11 -12.55 -12.49
CA SER A 269 11.06 -13.28 -13.34
C SER A 269 10.41 -14.31 -14.27
N ARG A 270 9.20 -14.79 -13.93
CA ARG A 270 8.54 -15.95 -14.54
C ARG A 270 9.36 -17.25 -14.48
N GLN A 271 10.40 -17.29 -13.65
CA GLN A 271 11.18 -18.51 -13.46
C GLN A 271 10.39 -19.54 -12.65
N ARG A 272 10.49 -20.80 -13.09
CA ARG A 272 9.78 -21.94 -12.47
C ARG A 272 10.30 -22.27 -11.08
N VAL A 273 11.57 -21.97 -10.78
CA VAL A 273 12.18 -22.25 -9.47
C VAL A 273 11.39 -21.63 -8.31
N TYR A 274 10.92 -20.38 -8.45
CA TYR A 274 10.14 -19.71 -7.41
C TYR A 274 8.72 -20.27 -7.27
N ARG A 275 8.10 -20.66 -8.39
CA ARG A 275 6.83 -21.39 -8.35
C ARG A 275 7.00 -22.69 -7.56
N ASP A 276 8.01 -23.48 -7.89
CA ASP A 276 8.25 -24.77 -7.26
C ASP A 276 8.69 -24.60 -5.79
N TYR A 277 9.38 -23.50 -5.45
CA TYR A 277 9.66 -23.10 -4.06
C TYR A 277 8.38 -22.87 -3.27
N ILE A 278 7.44 -22.06 -3.77
CA ILE A 278 6.14 -21.80 -3.10
C ILE A 278 5.41 -23.13 -2.87
N LYS A 279 5.32 -23.98 -3.91
CA LYS A 279 4.64 -25.28 -3.80
C LYS A 279 5.25 -26.20 -2.76
N LYS A 280 6.59 -26.24 -2.71
CA LYS A 280 7.31 -27.09 -1.77
C LYS A 280 7.18 -26.60 -0.33
N ASN A 281 7.11 -25.28 -0.13
CA ASN A 281 7.20 -24.67 1.18
C ASN A 281 5.85 -24.16 1.72
N GLU A 282 4.76 -24.23 0.96
CA GLU A 282 3.41 -23.75 1.36
C GLU A 282 3.02 -24.16 2.79
N VAL A 283 3.08 -25.46 3.10
CA VAL A 283 2.71 -25.97 4.43
C VAL A 283 3.81 -25.70 5.46
N ALA A 284 5.07 -25.85 5.06
CA ALA A 284 6.22 -25.73 5.98
C ALA A 284 6.48 -24.30 6.45
N LEU A 285 6.08 -23.30 5.66
CA LEU A 285 6.16 -21.88 5.95
C LEU A 285 4.78 -21.28 6.30
N GLY A 286 3.79 -22.12 6.61
CA GLY A 286 2.55 -21.66 7.21
C GLY A 286 1.66 -20.80 6.30
N ALA A 287 1.56 -21.05 4.99
CA ALA A 287 0.79 -20.18 4.08
C ALA A 287 -0.68 -19.93 4.47
N SER A 288 -1.25 -20.80 5.32
CA SER A 288 -2.60 -20.70 5.89
C SER A 288 -2.67 -20.03 7.27
N ASP A 289 -1.54 -19.64 7.84
CA ASP A 289 -1.44 -19.12 9.20
C ASP A 289 -1.75 -17.61 9.21
N SER A 290 -2.26 -17.11 10.34
CA SER A 290 -2.52 -15.69 10.61
C SER A 290 -3.14 -14.86 9.45
N ILE A 291 -3.99 -15.48 8.61
CA ILE A 291 -4.52 -14.85 7.38
C ILE A 291 -5.50 -13.68 7.62
N ASN A 292 -5.72 -13.27 8.87
CA ASN A 292 -6.70 -12.24 9.23
C ASN A 292 -6.13 -10.81 9.24
N GLU A 293 -4.82 -10.67 9.07
CA GLU A 293 -4.12 -9.39 9.04
C GLU A 293 -3.21 -9.30 7.81
N PHE A 294 -2.95 -8.07 7.37
CA PHE A 294 -1.94 -7.77 6.37
C PHE A 294 -1.23 -6.48 6.74
N GLY A 295 0.08 -6.56 6.97
CA GLY A 295 0.86 -5.45 7.47
C GLY A 295 2.34 -5.61 7.19
N TRP A 296 3.13 -4.69 7.76
CA TRP A 296 4.58 -4.71 7.60
C TRP A 296 5.25 -5.92 8.25
N ASP A 297 4.57 -6.61 9.20
CA ASP A 297 5.03 -7.85 9.83
C ASP A 297 4.35 -9.07 9.19
N ASN A 298 3.02 -9.06 9.03
CA ASN A 298 2.28 -10.20 8.46
C ASN A 298 1.96 -10.10 6.96
N LYS A 299 2.42 -11.04 6.13
CA LYS A 299 2.22 -11.07 4.67
C LYS A 299 1.23 -12.15 4.21
N HIS A 300 0.72 -13.01 5.11
CA HIS A 300 -0.08 -14.19 4.74
C HIS A 300 -1.29 -13.85 3.88
N ALA A 301 -2.10 -12.86 4.26
CA ALA A 301 -3.24 -12.42 3.46
C ALA A 301 -2.81 -11.91 2.07
N GLY A 302 -1.73 -11.13 1.99
CA GLY A 302 -1.16 -10.62 0.74
C GLY A 302 -0.67 -11.73 -0.18
N ILE A 303 0.03 -12.74 0.34
CA ILE A 303 0.52 -13.92 -0.40
C ILE A 303 -0.65 -14.68 -1.03
N ASN A 304 -1.69 -14.96 -0.23
CA ASN A 304 -2.87 -15.68 -0.69
C ASN A 304 -3.62 -14.90 -1.78
N ILE A 305 -3.82 -13.59 -1.62
CA ILE A 305 -4.41 -12.73 -2.66
C ILE A 305 -3.54 -12.72 -3.93
N LEU A 306 -2.22 -12.54 -3.80
CA LEU A 306 -1.31 -12.43 -4.94
C LEU A 306 -1.29 -13.71 -5.79
N ILE A 307 -1.19 -14.87 -5.13
CA ILE A 307 -1.10 -16.19 -5.80
C ILE A 307 -2.47 -16.64 -6.33
N SER A 308 -3.57 -16.36 -5.63
CA SER A 308 -4.92 -16.75 -6.06
C SER A 308 -5.27 -16.24 -7.46
N LYS A 309 -4.71 -15.09 -7.88
CA LYS A 309 -4.88 -14.54 -9.23
C LYS A 309 -4.41 -15.52 -10.31
N GLU A 310 -3.36 -16.29 -10.08
CA GLU A 310 -2.89 -17.28 -11.07
C GLU A 310 -3.89 -18.46 -11.20
N VAL A 311 -4.60 -18.83 -10.13
CA VAL A 311 -5.71 -19.81 -10.17
C VAL A 311 -6.90 -19.24 -10.95
N LEU A 312 -7.30 -18.01 -10.66
CA LEU A 312 -8.43 -17.33 -11.31
C LEU A 312 -8.20 -17.12 -12.81
N MET A 313 -6.94 -16.97 -13.23
CA MET A 313 -6.54 -16.91 -14.63
C MET A 313 -6.47 -18.30 -15.30
N GLY A 314 -6.84 -19.37 -14.60
CA GLY A 314 -6.88 -20.74 -15.12
C GLY A 314 -5.52 -21.41 -15.30
N LYS A 315 -4.46 -20.89 -14.67
CA LYS A 315 -3.09 -21.31 -14.97
C LYS A 315 -2.59 -22.46 -14.11
N ASP A 316 -3.11 -22.64 -12.89
CA ASP A 316 -2.64 -23.70 -12.00
C ASP A 316 -3.65 -24.04 -10.90
N SER A 317 -4.23 -25.24 -10.94
CA SER A 317 -5.16 -25.72 -9.91
C SER A 317 -4.47 -26.08 -8.59
N PHE A 318 -3.14 -26.24 -8.59
CA PHE A 318 -2.39 -26.52 -7.35
C PHE A 318 -2.55 -25.39 -6.33
N PHE A 319 -2.62 -24.14 -6.80
CA PHE A 319 -2.72 -22.99 -5.92
C PHE A 319 -4.14 -22.75 -5.38
N LYS A 320 -5.05 -23.73 -5.51
CA LYS A 320 -6.44 -23.61 -5.07
C LYS A 320 -6.57 -23.31 -3.58
N SER A 321 -5.67 -23.83 -2.74
CA SER A 321 -5.56 -23.50 -1.31
C SER A 321 -5.38 -22.00 -1.08
N PHE A 322 -4.48 -21.34 -1.82
CA PHE A 322 -4.27 -19.90 -1.74
C PHE A 322 -5.52 -19.10 -2.11
N GLN A 323 -6.30 -19.58 -3.08
CA GLN A 323 -7.61 -18.97 -3.39
C GLN A 323 -8.58 -19.11 -2.20
N VAL A 324 -8.70 -20.30 -1.61
CA VAL A 324 -9.59 -20.52 -0.46
C VAL A 324 -9.18 -19.64 0.72
N ASN A 325 -7.89 -19.51 0.99
CA ASN A 325 -7.39 -18.64 2.05
C ASN A 325 -7.66 -17.15 1.76
N ALA A 326 -7.50 -16.72 0.50
CA ALA A 326 -7.84 -15.36 0.09
C ALA A 326 -9.34 -15.08 0.25
N ASP A 327 -10.20 -16.02 -0.18
CA ASP A 327 -11.65 -15.91 -0.03
C ASP A 327 -12.03 -15.83 1.46
N ASN A 328 -11.40 -16.65 2.32
CA ASN A 328 -11.60 -16.62 3.77
C ASN A 328 -11.24 -15.26 4.36
N PHE A 329 -10.06 -14.71 4.05
CA PHE A 329 -9.64 -13.38 4.52
C PHE A 329 -10.60 -12.28 4.08
N ILE A 330 -11.02 -12.25 2.82
CA ILE A 330 -11.99 -11.25 2.36
C ILE A 330 -13.32 -11.41 3.11
N CYS A 331 -13.77 -12.65 3.34
CA CYS A 331 -15.00 -12.89 4.10
C CYS A 331 -14.87 -12.42 5.55
N THR A 332 -13.70 -12.53 6.19
CA THR A 332 -13.53 -12.09 7.58
C THR A 332 -13.72 -10.57 7.73
N LEU A 333 -13.33 -9.79 6.73
CA LEU A 333 -13.38 -8.31 6.70
C LEU A 333 -14.74 -7.71 6.29
N LEU A 334 -15.72 -8.52 5.87
CA LEU A 334 -17.01 -8.00 5.40
C LEU A 334 -18.03 -7.88 6.56
N PRO A 335 -18.55 -6.66 6.83
CA PRO A 335 -19.56 -6.46 7.86
C PRO A 335 -20.81 -7.30 7.59
N GLY A 336 -21.34 -7.96 8.63
CA GLY A 336 -22.57 -8.75 8.55
C GLY A 336 -22.44 -10.13 7.87
N ILE A 337 -21.26 -10.46 7.33
CA ILE A 337 -20.94 -11.79 6.80
C ILE A 337 -20.10 -12.58 7.83
N SER A 338 -19.16 -11.89 8.49
CA SER A 338 -18.24 -12.50 9.44
C SER A 338 -18.54 -12.05 10.87
N ASN A 339 -18.58 -13.02 11.79
CA ASN A 339 -18.53 -12.80 13.24
C ASN A 339 -17.13 -13.10 13.80
N HIS A 340 -16.08 -12.88 12.98
CA HIS A 340 -14.71 -13.23 13.37
C HIS A 340 -14.29 -12.43 14.61
N PRO A 341 -13.84 -13.09 15.70
CA PRO A 341 -13.66 -12.44 17.01
C PRO A 341 -12.55 -11.36 17.05
N GLN A 342 -11.69 -11.33 16.02
CA GLN A 342 -10.59 -10.36 15.90
C GLN A 342 -10.96 -9.09 15.12
N ILE A 343 -12.12 -9.05 14.43
CA ILE A 343 -12.54 -7.90 13.62
C ILE A 343 -13.79 -7.31 14.26
N GLU A 344 -13.64 -6.14 14.87
CA GLU A 344 -14.76 -5.37 15.40
C GLU A 344 -15.13 -4.26 14.42
N TYR A 345 -16.37 -3.78 14.45
CA TYR A 345 -16.81 -2.68 13.60
C TYR A 345 -17.25 -1.52 14.48
N SER A 346 -16.76 -0.32 14.18
CA SER A 346 -17.27 0.87 14.84
C SER A 346 -18.72 1.15 14.40
N PRO A 347 -19.51 1.93 15.17
CA PRO A 347 -20.86 2.32 14.77
C PRO A 347 -20.93 3.02 13.40
N GLY A 348 -19.85 3.63 12.94
CA GLY A 348 -19.73 4.23 11.60
C GLY A 348 -19.36 3.24 10.49
N GLN A 349 -19.24 1.95 10.81
CA GLN A 349 -18.83 0.83 9.94
C GLN A 349 -17.37 0.74 9.42
N PRO A 350 -16.34 1.48 9.89
CA PRO A 350 -14.95 1.08 9.66
C PRO A 350 -14.59 -0.15 10.52
N PRO A 351 -13.84 -1.12 9.98
CA PRO A 351 -13.26 -2.20 10.78
C PRO A 351 -12.25 -1.63 11.78
N ILE A 352 -12.28 -2.13 13.01
CA ILE A 352 -11.34 -1.86 14.10
C ILE A 352 -10.56 -3.16 14.34
N ALA A 353 -9.27 -3.15 14.05
CA ALA A 353 -8.36 -4.19 14.51
C ALA A 353 -8.10 -3.99 16.01
N LYS A 354 -8.16 -5.05 16.83
CA LYS A 354 -7.74 -4.96 18.22
C LYS A 354 -6.23 -4.76 18.28
N PRO A 355 -5.70 -3.81 19.06
CA PRO A 355 -4.30 -3.87 19.45
C PRO A 355 -4.09 -5.15 20.26
N TYR A 356 -3.06 -5.92 19.90
CA TYR A 356 -2.62 -7.06 20.70
C TYR A 356 -2.27 -6.57 22.12
N SER A 357 -2.94 -7.13 23.13
CA SER A 357 -2.70 -6.87 24.55
C SER A 357 -1.64 -7.78 25.13
#